data_AF-A0A1W1E0P1-F1
#
_entry.id   AF-A0A1W1E0P1-F1
#
_cell.length_a   1.000
_cell.length_b   1.000
_cell.length_c   1.000
_cell.angle_alpha   90.00
_cell.angle_beta   90.00
_cell.angle_gamma   90.00
#
_symmetry.space_group_name_H-M   'P 1'
#
loop_
_entity.id
_entity.type
_entity.pdbx_description
1 polymer ?
#
loop_
_entity_poly.entity_id
_entity_poly.type
_entity_poly.pdbx_seq_one_letter_code
_entity_poly.pdbx_strand_id
1 'polypeptide(L)'
;MQLSAWREHQAIDKNKPRRWIMTDNYLIDVTMEKQQLSNNKQQKFEEFLVANPHTITPDIPQHTPTTAKEKEQKLILQKLIQEKATQYNLTTEVIASSKTLLRYIRGDQSVNFLSGWRYHLLKKELEKCKIV
;
A
#
# COMPACT_ATOMS: atom_id res chain seq x y z
N MET A 1 -8.45 -14.61 2.05
CA MET A 1 -8.43 -14.13 0.64
C MET A 1 -9.70 -14.50 -0.12
N GLN A 2 -10.14 -15.77 -0.12
CA GLN A 2 -11.35 -16.18 -0.85
C GLN A 2 -12.63 -15.48 -0.33
N LEU A 3 -12.79 -15.34 0.98
CA LEU A 3 -13.94 -14.64 1.57
C LEU A 3 -14.02 -13.16 1.16
N SER A 4 -12.86 -12.48 1.07
CA SER A 4 -12.79 -11.10 0.57
C SER A 4 -13.07 -10.99 -0.92
N ALA A 5 -12.64 -11.98 -1.72
CA ALA A 5 -12.96 -12.04 -3.15
C ALA A 5 -14.45 -12.28 -3.39
N TRP A 6 -15.07 -13.19 -2.63
CA TRP A 6 -16.51 -13.38 -2.65
C TRP A 6 -17.27 -12.10 -2.29
N ARG A 7 -16.81 -11.36 -1.27
CA ARG A 7 -17.40 -10.06 -0.91
C ARG A 7 -17.34 -9.06 -2.07
N GLU A 8 -16.21 -8.99 -2.77
CA GLU A 8 -16.05 -8.13 -3.96
C GLU A 8 -17.01 -8.56 -5.07
N HIS A 9 -17.07 -9.85 -5.38
CA HIS A 9 -17.96 -10.40 -6.40
C HIS A 9 -19.43 -10.05 -6.12
N GLN A 10 -19.88 -10.25 -4.87
CA GLN A 10 -21.25 -9.91 -4.46
C GLN A 10 -21.53 -8.40 -4.49
N ALA A 11 -20.51 -7.57 -4.22
CA ALA A 11 -20.62 -6.11 -4.28
C ALA A 11 -20.82 -5.63 -5.73
N ILE A 12 -20.04 -6.19 -6.66
CA ILE A 12 -20.15 -5.91 -8.10
C ILE A 12 -21.51 -6.38 -8.63
N ASP A 13 -21.86 -7.65 -8.41
CA ASP A 13 -23.11 -8.27 -8.87
C ASP A 13 -24.36 -7.47 -8.43
N LYS A 14 -24.36 -7.00 -7.18
CA LYS A 14 -25.49 -6.25 -6.62
C LYS A 14 -25.39 -4.74 -6.82
N ASN A 15 -24.32 -4.25 -7.45
CA ASN A 15 -24.00 -2.83 -7.57
C ASN A 15 -24.10 -2.10 -6.21
N LYS A 16 -23.45 -2.65 -5.18
CA LYS A 16 -23.48 -2.13 -3.81
C LYS A 16 -22.08 -2.00 -3.24
N PRO A 17 -21.83 -1.04 -2.33
CA PRO A 17 -20.56 -0.96 -1.61
C PRO A 17 -20.27 -2.27 -0.85
N ARG A 18 -19.01 -2.75 -0.91
CA ARG A 18 -18.55 -3.96 -0.18
C ARG A 18 -19.00 -4.03 1.27
N ARG A 19 -18.90 -2.91 1.98
CA ARG A 19 -19.24 -2.81 3.41
C ARG A 19 -20.70 -3.15 3.69
N TRP A 20 -21.60 -2.94 2.72
CA TRP A 20 -23.02 -3.29 2.83
C TRP A 20 -23.27 -4.80 2.64
N ILE A 21 -22.40 -5.50 1.92
CA ILE A 21 -22.44 -6.97 1.82
C ILE A 21 -21.96 -7.58 3.15
N MET A 22 -20.82 -7.09 3.65
CA MET A 22 -20.15 -7.58 4.83
C MET A 22 -19.12 -6.54 5.33
N THR A 23 -19.17 -6.22 6.62
CA THR A 23 -18.21 -5.28 7.24
C THR A 23 -16.82 -5.90 7.36
N ASP A 24 -15.79 -5.06 7.45
CA ASP A 24 -14.41 -5.55 7.59
C ASP A 24 -14.20 -6.32 8.90
N ASN A 25 -14.78 -5.83 10.01
CA ASN A 25 -14.69 -6.52 11.31
C ASN A 25 -15.32 -7.91 11.25
N TYR A 26 -16.54 -8.03 10.70
CA TYR A 26 -17.21 -9.32 10.57
C TYR A 26 -16.43 -10.28 9.65
N LEU A 27 -15.86 -9.77 8.55
CA LEU A 27 -14.99 -10.56 7.69
C LEU A 27 -13.79 -11.10 8.47
N ILE A 28 -13.11 -10.25 9.25
CA ILE A 28 -11.96 -10.63 10.08
C ILE A 28 -12.39 -11.67 11.13
N ASP A 29 -13.50 -11.45 11.82
CA ASP A 29 -14.00 -12.35 12.85
C ASP A 29 -14.34 -13.74 12.29
N VAL A 30 -14.93 -13.81 11.10
CA VAL A 30 -15.17 -15.07 10.39
C VAL A 30 -13.86 -15.76 10.00
N THR A 31 -12.88 -15.01 9.49
CA THR A 31 -11.57 -15.61 9.14
C THR A 31 -10.75 -16.07 10.35
N MET A 32 -11.00 -15.47 11.51
CA MET A 32 -10.36 -15.81 12.78
C MET A 32 -11.18 -16.83 13.60
N GLU A 33 -12.22 -17.42 12.99
CA GLU A 33 -13.12 -18.41 13.60
C GLU A 33 -13.85 -17.91 14.87
N LYS A 34 -13.91 -16.58 15.07
CA LYS A 34 -14.62 -15.95 16.20
C LYS A 34 -16.12 -15.87 15.97
N GLN A 35 -16.54 -15.89 14.72
CA GLN A 35 -17.94 -15.83 14.32
C GLN A 35 -18.18 -16.68 13.07
N GLN A 36 -19.41 -17.14 12.87
CA GLN A 36 -19.80 -17.90 11.69
C GLN A 36 -20.60 -17.07 10.70
N LEU A 37 -20.51 -17.43 9.41
CA LEU A 37 -21.43 -16.92 8.40
C LEU A 37 -22.85 -17.40 8.70
N SER A 38 -23.85 -16.57 8.43
CA SER A 38 -25.23 -17.06 8.43
C SER A 38 -25.43 -18.10 7.32
N ASN A 39 -26.33 -19.06 7.53
CA ASN A 39 -26.54 -20.18 6.60
C ASN A 39 -26.68 -19.75 5.12
N ASN A 40 -27.43 -18.67 4.85
CA ASN A 40 -27.58 -18.16 3.48
C ASN A 40 -26.28 -17.59 2.89
N LYS A 41 -25.45 -16.93 3.70
CA LYS A 41 -24.16 -16.40 3.27
C LYS A 41 -23.15 -17.52 3.08
N GLN A 42 -23.17 -18.51 3.97
CA GLN A 42 -22.32 -19.70 3.90
C GLN A 42 -22.55 -20.46 2.59
N GLN A 43 -23.80 -20.77 2.26
CA GLN A 43 -24.16 -21.46 1.01
C GLN A 43 -23.66 -20.70 -0.23
N LYS A 44 -23.95 -19.39 -0.31
CA LYS A 44 -23.50 -18.54 -1.43
C LYS A 44 -21.98 -18.41 -1.52
N PHE A 45 -21.28 -18.56 -0.40
CA PHE A 45 -19.83 -18.57 -0.38
C PHE A 45 -19.28 -19.89 -0.90
N GLU A 46 -19.86 -21.02 -0.50
CA GLU A 46 -19.49 -22.35 -1.02
C GLU A 46 -19.74 -22.47 -2.52
N GLU A 47 -20.89 -22.00 -3.01
CA GLU A 47 -21.20 -21.93 -4.46
C GLU A 47 -20.13 -21.11 -5.22
N PHE A 48 -19.66 -20.01 -4.63
CA PHE A 48 -18.60 -19.20 -5.22
C PHE A 48 -17.25 -19.92 -5.24
N LEU A 49 -16.92 -20.70 -4.21
CA LEU A 49 -15.68 -21.49 -4.16
C LEU A 49 -15.68 -22.59 -5.24
N VAL A 50 -16.83 -23.24 -5.46
CA VAL A 50 -16.98 -24.23 -6.53
C VAL A 50 -16.80 -23.59 -7.91
N ALA A 51 -17.38 -22.40 -8.11
CA ALA A 51 -17.26 -21.66 -9.37
C ALA A 51 -15.86 -21.06 -9.60
N ASN A 52 -15.07 -20.86 -8.52
CA ASN A 52 -13.75 -20.24 -8.55
C ASN A 52 -12.73 -21.14 -7.81
N PRO A 53 -12.38 -22.31 -8.38
CA PRO A 53 -11.57 -23.32 -7.69
C PRO A 53 -10.12 -22.89 -7.47
N HIS A 54 -9.64 -21.86 -8.16
CA HIS A 54 -8.29 -21.35 -7.98
C HIS A 54 -8.17 -20.55 -6.68
N THR A 55 -7.29 -21.02 -5.80
CA THR A 55 -6.93 -20.28 -4.59
C THR A 55 -6.16 -19.03 -4.97
N ILE A 56 -6.68 -17.87 -4.57
CA ILE A 56 -5.95 -16.60 -4.71
C ILE A 56 -4.85 -16.59 -3.65
N THR A 57 -3.62 -16.89 -4.05
CA THR A 57 -2.42 -16.76 -3.23
C THR A 57 -1.81 -15.39 -3.50
N PRO A 58 -1.99 -14.40 -2.61
CA PRO A 58 -1.39 -13.10 -2.80
C PRO A 58 0.10 -13.17 -2.45
N ASP A 59 0.94 -12.55 -3.27
CA ASP A 59 2.26 -12.13 -2.83
C ASP A 59 2.09 -10.90 -1.92
N ILE A 60 1.94 -11.15 -0.62
CA ILE A 60 1.83 -10.07 0.38
C ILE A 60 3.24 -9.74 0.84
N PRO A 61 3.79 -8.57 0.48
CA PRO A 61 5.09 -8.18 1.00
C PRO A 61 5.00 -8.08 2.53
N GLN A 62 5.92 -8.77 3.21
CA GLN A 62 5.99 -8.73 4.66
C GLN A 62 6.24 -7.28 5.12
N HIS A 63 5.43 -6.80 6.05
CA HIS A 63 5.66 -5.48 6.63
C HIS A 63 6.97 -5.49 7.43
N THR A 64 7.99 -4.83 6.91
CA THR A 64 9.26 -4.62 7.59
C THR A 64 9.27 -3.25 8.28
N PRO A 65 9.38 -3.21 9.63
CA PRO A 65 9.47 -1.95 10.36
C PRO A 65 10.71 -1.16 9.92
N THR A 66 10.65 0.16 10.00
CA THR A 66 11.79 1.01 9.62
C THR A 66 12.96 0.83 10.58
N THR A 67 14.13 0.47 10.06
CA THR A 67 15.36 0.30 10.86
C THR A 67 15.94 1.65 11.30
N ALA A 68 16.86 1.65 12.27
CA ALA A 68 17.53 2.89 12.70
C ALA A 68 18.32 3.56 11.55
N LYS A 69 19.06 2.76 10.76
CA LYS A 69 19.80 3.24 9.58
C LYS A 69 18.86 3.86 8.54
N GLU A 70 17.74 3.21 8.27
CA GLU A 70 16.73 3.75 7.34
C GLU A 70 16.12 5.07 7.84
N LYS A 71 15.89 5.21 9.16
CA LYS A 71 15.40 6.46 9.76
C LYS A 71 16.40 7.60 9.60
N GLU A 72 17.68 7.32 9.81
CA GLU A 72 18.75 8.31 9.64
C GLU A 72 18.87 8.77 8.18
N GLN A 73 18.95 7.83 7.23
CA GLN A 73 18.97 8.13 5.80
C GLN A 73 17.74 8.94 5.36
N LYS A 74 16.57 8.60 5.90
CA LYS A 74 15.32 9.31 5.63
C LYS A 74 15.36 10.75 6.15
N LEU A 75 15.89 10.97 7.35
CA LEU A 75 16.01 12.31 7.93
C LEU A 75 16.90 13.21 7.06
N ILE A 76 18.01 12.67 6.54
CA ILE A 76 18.90 13.39 5.62
C ILE A 76 18.14 13.82 4.36
N LEU A 77 17.43 12.90 3.71
CA LEU A 77 16.65 13.19 2.51
C LEU A 77 15.50 14.18 2.78
N GLN A 78 14.84 14.09 3.94
CA GLN A 78 13.76 15.01 4.31
C GLN A 78 14.27 16.45 4.48
N LYS A 79 15.43 16.65 5.11
CA LYS A 79 16.05 17.99 5.22
C LYS A 79 16.35 18.58 3.85
N LEU A 80 16.91 17.76 2.96
CA LEU A 80 17.23 18.17 1.59
C LEU A 80 15.98 18.58 0.80
N ILE A 81 14.90 17.79 0.92
CA ILE A 81 13.63 18.11 0.27
C ILE A 81 13.03 19.37 0.85
N GLN A 82 13.15 19.58 2.17
CA GLN A 82 12.69 20.80 2.82
C GLN A 82 13.42 22.03 2.28
N GLU A 83 14.74 21.97 2.10
CA GLU A 83 15.52 23.06 1.51
C GLU A 83 15.06 23.39 0.09
N LYS A 84 14.84 22.37 -0.75
CA LYS A 84 14.31 22.57 -2.11
C LYS A 84 12.88 23.07 -2.14
N ALA A 85 12.04 22.56 -1.26
CA ALA A 85 10.66 23.02 -1.11
C ALA A 85 10.64 24.52 -0.80
N THR A 86 11.45 24.97 0.16
CA THR A 86 11.59 26.38 0.51
C THR A 86 12.14 27.20 -0.66
N GLN A 87 13.19 26.72 -1.34
CA GLN A 87 13.83 27.43 -2.46
C GLN A 87 12.84 27.72 -3.61
N TYR A 88 11.96 26.77 -3.92
CA TYR A 88 11.02 26.88 -5.04
C TYR A 88 9.59 27.23 -4.60
N ASN A 89 9.40 27.58 -3.32
CA ASN A 89 8.08 27.88 -2.73
C ASN A 89 7.04 26.76 -2.97
N LEU A 90 7.46 25.52 -2.77
CA LEU A 90 6.65 24.30 -2.87
C LEU A 90 6.44 23.67 -1.50
N THR A 91 5.45 22.79 -1.37
CA THR A 91 5.34 21.89 -0.22
C THR A 91 6.19 20.64 -0.42
N THR A 92 6.67 20.05 0.68
CA THR A 92 7.54 18.86 0.62
C THR A 92 6.84 17.67 -0.04
N GLU A 93 5.53 17.53 0.19
CA GLU A 93 4.68 16.45 -0.31
C GLU A 93 4.54 16.48 -1.83
N VAL A 94 4.59 17.67 -2.43
CA VAL A 94 4.58 17.83 -3.89
C VAL A 94 5.87 17.30 -4.51
N ILE A 95 6.99 17.41 -3.80
CA ILE A 95 8.30 16.88 -4.22
C ILE A 95 8.36 15.38 -3.95
N ALA A 96 8.26 14.96 -2.69
CA ALA A 96 8.24 13.54 -2.31
C ALA A 96 7.61 13.30 -0.93
N SER A 97 6.80 12.24 -0.83
CA SER A 97 6.23 11.82 0.47
C SER A 97 7.22 10.98 1.28
N SER A 98 7.00 10.98 2.60
CA SER A 98 7.68 10.13 3.59
C SER A 98 7.69 8.63 3.23
N LYS A 99 6.62 8.14 2.59
CA LYS A 99 6.49 6.76 2.12
C LYS A 99 7.37 6.48 0.90
N THR A 100 7.39 7.40 -0.06
CA THR A 100 8.25 7.30 -1.27
C THR A 100 9.73 7.37 -0.93
N LEU A 101 10.14 8.18 0.05
CA LEU A 101 11.53 8.21 0.51
C LEU A 101 11.98 6.88 1.09
N LEU A 102 11.14 6.25 1.91
CA LEU A 102 11.46 4.94 2.48
C LEU A 102 11.57 3.86 1.40
N ARG A 103 10.70 3.88 0.39
CA ARG A 103 10.80 2.98 -0.78
C ARG A 103 12.15 3.15 -1.48
N TYR A 104 12.54 4.39 -1.76
CA TYR A 104 13.83 4.70 -2.39
C TYR A 104 15.03 4.21 -1.57
N ILE A 105 15.03 4.45 -0.26
CA ILE A 105 16.08 3.97 0.66
C ILE A 105 16.21 2.45 0.61
N ARG A 106 15.08 1.75 0.45
CA ARG A 106 15.02 0.28 0.30
C ARG A 106 15.39 -0.20 -1.11
N GLY A 107 15.87 0.67 -1.98
CA GLY A 107 16.36 0.34 -3.32
C GLY A 107 15.35 0.49 -4.44
N ASP A 108 14.11 0.91 -4.16
CA ASP A 108 13.07 1.06 -5.17
C ASP A 108 13.34 2.24 -6.11
N GLN A 109 13.74 1.94 -7.35
CA GLN A 109 14.02 2.95 -8.38
C GLN A 109 12.77 3.44 -9.12
N SER A 110 11.59 2.87 -8.85
CA SER A 110 10.32 3.29 -9.49
C SER A 110 9.67 4.50 -8.83
N VAL A 111 10.33 5.12 -7.85
CA VAL A 111 9.79 6.28 -7.13
C VAL A 111 9.64 7.50 -8.05
N ASN A 112 8.55 8.24 -7.86
CA ASN A 112 8.15 9.34 -8.75
C ASN A 112 9.19 10.46 -8.89
N PHE A 113 10.01 10.70 -7.86
CA PHE A 113 11.01 11.76 -7.86
C PHE A 113 12.32 11.38 -8.57
N LEU A 114 12.44 10.15 -9.08
CA LEU A 114 13.51 9.74 -9.98
C LEU A 114 13.16 9.92 -11.47
N SER A 115 12.04 10.58 -11.78
CA SER A 115 11.65 10.92 -13.14
C SER A 115 11.06 12.32 -13.26
N GLY A 116 11.00 12.83 -14.50
CA GLY A 116 10.38 14.10 -14.83
C GLY A 116 10.97 15.31 -14.10
N TRP A 117 10.15 16.34 -13.89
CA TRP A 117 10.59 17.61 -13.31
C TRP A 117 11.13 17.48 -11.87
N ARG A 118 10.62 16.52 -11.08
CA ARG A 118 11.09 16.25 -9.71
C ARG A 118 12.53 15.74 -9.70
N TYR A 119 12.87 14.89 -10.67
CA TYR A 119 14.25 14.43 -10.82
C TYR A 119 15.18 15.58 -11.16
N HIS A 120 14.80 16.46 -12.08
CA HIS A 120 15.60 17.64 -12.40
C HIS A 120 15.82 18.57 -11.20
N LEU A 121 14.86 18.61 -10.26
CA LEU A 121 14.96 19.38 -9.02
C LEU A 121 15.94 18.76 -7.99
N LEU A 122 16.04 17.43 -7.94
CA LEU A 122 16.76 16.68 -6.91
C LEU A 122 18.04 15.97 -7.41
N LYS A 123 18.32 15.95 -8.72
CA LYS A 123 19.37 15.12 -9.31
C LYS A 123 20.74 15.36 -8.66
N LYS A 124 21.16 16.62 -8.52
CA LYS A 124 22.48 16.98 -7.98
C LYS A 124 22.64 16.54 -6.53
N GLU A 125 21.55 16.59 -5.80
CA GLU A 125 21.43 16.28 -4.39
C GLU A 125 21.43 14.78 -4.14
N LEU A 126 20.67 14.03 -4.93
CA LEU A 126 20.65 12.57 -4.89
C LEU A 126 22.01 11.97 -5.25
N GLU A 127 22.74 12.59 -6.18
CA GLU A 127 24.13 12.20 -6.53
C GLU A 127 25.09 12.37 -5.34
N LYS A 128 24.93 13.42 -4.53
CA LYS A 128 25.74 13.63 -3.30
C LYS A 128 25.42 12.60 -2.22
N CYS A 129 24.17 12.15 -2.12
CA CYS A 129 23.75 11.14 -1.16
C CYS A 129 24.06 9.70 -1.57
N LYS A 130 24.47 9.45 -2.82
CA LYS A 130 24.91 8.10 -3.29
C LYS A 130 26.28 7.67 -2.76
N ILE A 131 26.93 8.50 -1.93
CA ILE A 131 28.26 8.27 -1.37
C ILE A 131 28.14 7.94 0.12
N VAL A 132 27.48 6.82 0.46
CA VAL A 132 27.69 6.04 1.70
C VAL A 132 27.31 4.58 1.43
#